data_AF-A0A358NFZ9-F1
#
_entry.id   AF-A0A358NFZ9-F1
#
_cell.length_a   1.000
_cell.length_b   1.000
_cell.length_c   1.000
_cell.angle_alpha   90.00
_cell.angle_beta   90.00
_cell.angle_gamma   90.00
#
_symmetry.space_group_name_H-M   'P 1'
#
loop_
_entity.id
_entity.type
_entity.pdbx_description
1 polymer ?
#
loop_
_entity_poly.entity_id
_entity_poly.type
_entity_poly.pdbx_seq_one_letter_code
_entity_poly.pdbx_strand_id
1 'polypeptide(L)'
;VELAQLKYSLPRLIGLNKNLSRLGGGIGTRGPGEQKLELDRRRIKEKISDIQNELNDLEKVRETKRKKRMKDQVPVISIVGYTNAGKSTLLNALVESEYSEEEAENKN
;
A
#
# COMPACT_ATOMS: atom_id res chain seq x y z
N VAL A 1 -2.10 -0.09 0.03
CA VAL A 1 -3.41 0.12 -0.65
C VAL A 1 -3.99 1.48 -0.32
N GLU A 2 -4.05 1.86 0.96
CA GLU A 2 -4.57 3.16 1.42
C GLU A 2 -3.97 4.37 0.68
N LEU A 3 -2.65 4.41 0.46
CA LEU A 3 -2.00 5.47 -0.34
C LEU A 3 -2.64 5.64 -1.72
N ALA A 4 -2.96 4.54 -2.39
CA ALA A 4 -3.59 4.57 -3.71
C ALA A 4 -5.04 5.09 -3.62
N GLN A 5 -5.78 4.71 -2.58
CA GLN A 5 -7.14 5.23 -2.33
C GLN A 5 -7.12 6.74 -2.03
N LEU A 6 -6.17 7.22 -1.24
CA LEU A 6 -6.01 8.65 -0.93
C LEU A 6 -5.62 9.45 -2.17
N LYS A 7 -4.67 8.96 -2.97
CA LYS A 7 -4.29 9.57 -4.26
C LYS A 7 -5.44 9.62 -5.26
N TYR A 8 -6.29 8.59 -5.27
CA TYR A 8 -7.48 8.53 -6.13
C TYR A 8 -8.59 9.48 -5.66
N SER A 9 -8.77 9.63 -4.35
CA SER A 9 -9.82 10.46 -3.75
C SER A 9 -9.49 11.96 -3.78
N LEU A 10 -8.21 12.32 -3.64
CA LEU A 10 -7.75 13.71 -3.61
C LEU A 10 -8.26 14.59 -4.77
N PRO A 11 -8.15 14.20 -6.06
CA PRO A 11 -8.66 15.02 -7.16
C PRO A 11 -10.20 15.09 -7.20
N ARG A 12 -10.91 14.13 -6.59
CA ARG A 12 -12.38 14.04 -6.63
C ARG A 12 -13.06 14.93 -5.59
N LEU A 13 -12.35 15.30 -4.53
CA LEU A 13 -12.81 16.27 -3.53
C LEU A 13 -13.08 17.66 -4.13
N ILE A 14 -12.39 18.00 -5.22
CA ILE A 14 -12.59 19.27 -5.95
C ILE A 14 -13.97 19.30 -6.63
N GLY A 15 -14.51 18.15 -7.05
CA GLY A 15 -15.85 18.08 -7.64
C GLY A 15 -16.97 18.39 -6.65
N LEU A 16 -16.76 18.09 -5.37
CA LEU A 16 -17.70 18.34 -4.27
C LEU A 16 -17.80 19.84 -3.90
N ASN A 17 -16.76 20.64 -4.17
CA ASN A 17 -16.75 22.08 -3.93
C ASN A 17 -17.94 22.80 -4.59
N LYS A 18 -18.35 22.41 -5.81
CA LYS A 18 -19.45 23.07 -6.54
C LYS A 18 -20.80 22.92 -5.83
N ASN A 19 -21.05 21.80 -5.16
CA ASN A 19 -22.30 21.56 -4.43
C ASN A 19 -22.28 22.19 -3.03
N LEU A 20 -21.11 22.19 -2.37
CA LEU A 20 -20.92 22.76 -1.03
C LEU A 20 -20.83 24.30 -1.05
N SER A 21 -20.31 24.89 -2.13
CA SER A 21 -20.28 26.34 -2.35
C SER A 21 -21.69 26.92 -2.56
N ARG A 22 -22.62 26.17 -3.19
CA ARG A 22 -24.03 26.59 -3.35
C ARG A 22 -24.82 26.66 -2.05
N LEU A 23 -24.39 26.00 -0.98
CA LEU A 23 -25.00 26.09 0.35
C LEU A 23 -24.55 27.35 1.12
N GLY A 24 -23.42 27.96 0.73
CA GLY A 24 -22.93 29.23 1.28
C GLY A 24 -23.38 30.38 0.39
N GLY A 25 -24.59 30.90 0.62
CA GLY A 25 -25.16 31.98 -0.19
C GLY A 25 -24.23 33.19 -0.30
N GLY A 26 -23.96 33.60 -1.55
CA GLY A 26 -23.70 34.97 -2.00
C GLY A 26 -22.68 35.85 -1.24
N ILE A 27 -21.62 36.21 -1.97
CA ILE A 27 -20.77 37.42 -1.80
C ILE A 27 -19.60 37.29 -0.79
N GLY A 28 -18.39 37.11 -1.36
CA GLY A 28 -17.15 37.73 -0.86
C GLY A 28 -16.36 37.01 0.23
N THR A 29 -16.86 35.92 0.83
CA THR A 29 -16.10 35.14 1.82
C THR A 29 -16.15 33.64 1.49
N ARG A 30 -15.02 32.94 1.68
CA ARG A 30 -14.97 31.46 1.54
C ARG A 30 -16.04 30.85 2.45
N GLY A 31 -17.03 30.21 1.87
CA GLY A 31 -18.14 29.62 2.62
C GLY A 31 -17.66 28.48 3.53
N PRO A 32 -18.44 28.10 4.57
CA PRO A 32 -18.08 27.02 5.50
C PRO A 32 -17.81 25.68 4.80
N GLY A 33 -18.45 25.43 3.65
CA GLY A 33 -18.20 24.25 2.82
C GLY A 33 -16.83 24.26 2.12
N GLU A 34 -16.37 25.44 1.68
CA GLU A 34 -15.06 25.59 1.02
C GLU A 34 -13.91 25.46 2.02
N GLN A 35 -14.06 26.03 3.23
CA GLN A 35 -13.08 25.89 4.31
C GLN A 35 -12.94 24.43 4.76
N LYS A 36 -14.07 23.71 4.91
CA LYS A 36 -14.04 22.28 5.27
C LYS A 36 -13.32 21.44 4.22
N LEU A 37 -13.56 21.69 2.93
CA LEU A 37 -12.88 20.99 1.85
C LEU A 37 -11.38 21.31 1.77
N GLU A 38 -10.98 22.55 2.08
CA GLU A 38 -9.57 22.93 2.19
C GLU A 38 -8.87 22.18 3.34
N LEU A 39 -9.53 22.10 4.51
CA LEU A 39 -9.04 21.33 5.66
C LEU A 39 -8.93 19.84 5.36
N ASP A 40 -9.95 19.24 4.75
CA ASP A 40 -9.95 17.82 4.39
C ASP A 40 -8.86 17.51 3.34
N ARG A 41 -8.66 18.40 2.36
CA ARG A 41 -7.56 18.30 1.41
C ARG A 41 -6.21 18.34 2.11
N ARG A 42 -6.04 19.23 3.10
CA ARG A 42 -4.79 19.34 3.86
C ARG A 42 -4.50 18.06 4.62
N ARG A 43 -5.50 17.53 5.34
CA ARG A 43 -5.39 16.25 6.08
C ARG A 43 -5.04 15.08 5.18
N ILE A 44 -5.64 14.98 3.98
CA ILE A 44 -5.31 13.89 3.05
C ILE A 44 -3.88 14.02 2.54
N LYS A 45 -3.40 15.23 2.27
CA LYS A 45 -2.00 15.45 1.86
C LYS A 45 -1.01 15.10 2.98
N GLU A 46 -1.30 15.48 4.22
CA GLU A 46 -0.53 15.11 5.40
C GLU A 46 -0.43 13.58 5.51
N LYS A 47 -1.57 12.87 5.48
CA LYS A 47 -1.60 11.40 5.49
C LYS A 47 -0.84 10.74 4.34
N ILE A 48 -0.94 11.30 3.12
CA ILE A 48 -0.18 10.80 1.97
C ILE A 48 1.33 10.91 2.25
N SER A 49 1.77 12.05 2.79
CA SER A 49 3.18 12.28 3.15
C SER A 49 3.65 11.29 4.21
N ASP A 50 2.85 11.09 5.26
CA ASP A 50 3.19 10.17 6.35
C ASP A 50 3.34 8.73 5.84
N ILE A 51 2.37 8.23 5.08
CA ILE A 51 2.42 6.88 4.51
C ILE A 51 3.60 6.74 3.53
N GLN A 52 3.94 7.78 2.77
CA GLN A 52 5.11 7.75 1.88
C GLN A 52 6.42 7.67 2.67
N ASN A 53 6.54 8.39 3.78
CA ASN A 53 7.72 8.32 4.64
C ASN A 53 7.88 6.92 5.26
N GLU A 54 6.80 6.34 5.78
CA GLU A 54 6.81 4.97 6.29
C GLU A 54 7.22 3.93 5.23
N LEU A 55 6.71 4.09 3.99
CA LEU A 55 7.09 3.21 2.88
C LEU A 55 8.58 3.31 2.54
N ASN A 56 9.16 4.52 2.58
CA ASN A 56 10.59 4.73 2.34
C ASN A 56 11.44 4.05 3.42
N ASP A 57 11.02 4.09 4.68
CA ASP A 57 11.74 3.42 5.76
C ASP A 57 11.64 1.88 5.64
N LEU A 58 10.47 1.36 5.27
CA LEU A 58 10.31 -0.06 4.95
C LEU A 58 11.17 -0.50 3.76
N GLU A 59 11.37 0.37 2.76
CA GLU A 59 12.24 0.10 1.63
C GLU A 59 13.70 -0.07 2.07
N LYS A 60 14.22 0.79 2.94
CA LYS A 60 15.57 0.66 3.52
C LYS A 60 15.76 -0.68 4.24
N VAL A 61 14.76 -1.10 5.01
CA VAL A 61 14.76 -2.40 5.72
C VAL A 61 14.81 -3.56 4.72
N ARG A 62 14.01 -3.49 3.64
CA ARG A 62 14.00 -4.50 2.57
C ARG A 62 15.34 -4.56 1.84
N GLU A 63 15.95 -3.42 1.56
CA GLU A 63 17.27 -3.34 0.91
C GLU A 63 18.34 -4.01 1.78
N THR A 64 18.31 -3.76 3.09
CA THR A 64 19.23 -4.38 4.05
C THR A 64 19.09 -5.90 4.06
N LYS A 65 17.85 -6.41 4.11
CA LYS A 65 17.56 -7.86 4.01
C LYS A 65 18.05 -8.44 2.67
N ARG A 66 17.87 -7.71 1.57
CA ARG A 66 18.36 -8.13 0.25
C ARG A 66 19.88 -8.22 0.20
N LYS A 67 20.59 -7.23 0.74
CA LYS A 67 22.07 -7.25 0.84
C LYS A 67 22.58 -8.45 1.63
N LYS A 68 21.92 -8.76 2.77
CA LYS A 68 22.26 -9.95 3.56
C LYS A 68 22.08 -11.24 2.76
N ARG A 69 20.93 -11.42 2.09
CA ARG A 69 20.68 -12.60 1.24
C ARG A 69 21.71 -12.75 0.12
N MET A 70 22.12 -11.65 -0.51
CA MET A 70 23.16 -11.67 -1.54
C MET A 70 24.53 -12.09 -0.98
N LYS A 71 24.90 -11.59 0.21
CA LYS A 71 26.14 -11.97 0.89
C LYS A 71 26.14 -13.45 1.26
N ASP A 72 25.01 -13.94 1.76
CA ASP A 72 24.85 -15.32 2.22
C ASP A 72 24.54 -16.30 1.07
N GLN A 73 24.59 -15.83 -0.19
CA GLN A 73 24.29 -16.60 -1.42
C GLN A 73 22.93 -17.34 -1.39
N VAL A 74 21.95 -16.77 -0.68
CA VAL A 74 20.61 -17.35 -0.56
C VAL A 74 19.88 -17.20 -1.90
N PRO A 75 19.40 -18.29 -2.52
CA PRO A 75 18.65 -18.20 -3.78
C PRO A 75 17.34 -17.44 -3.58
N VAL A 76 17.01 -16.55 -4.52
CA VAL A 76 15.78 -15.74 -4.51
C VAL A 76 14.96 -16.08 -5.74
N ILE A 77 13.81 -16.70 -5.53
CA ILE A 77 12.89 -17.14 -6.58
C ILE A 77 11.56 -16.38 -6.43
N SER A 78 10.90 -16.08 -7.55
CA SER A 78 9.59 -15.42 -7.56
C SER A 78 8.65 -16.15 -8.51
N ILE A 79 7.41 -16.38 -8.07
CA ILE A 79 6.36 -17.02 -8.86
C ILE A 79 5.42 -15.93 -9.39
N VAL A 80 5.31 -15.80 -10.71
CA VAL A 80 4.51 -14.77 -11.39
C VAL A 80 3.45 -15.37 -12.33
N GLY A 81 2.37 -14.64 -12.58
CA GLY A 81 1.25 -15.09 -13.44
C GLY A 81 -0.09 -14.48 -13.07
N TYR A 82 -1.15 -14.78 -13.83
CA TYR A 82 -2.50 -14.25 -13.60
C TYR A 82 -3.13 -14.73 -12.27
N THR A 83 -4.11 -14.00 -11.77
CA THR A 83 -4.97 -14.46 -10.66
C THR A 83 -5.65 -15.77 -11.05
N ASN A 84 -5.79 -16.69 -10.09
CA ASN A 84 -6.31 -18.05 -10.32
C ASN A 84 -5.46 -18.98 -11.22
N ALA A 85 -4.22 -18.61 -11.59
CA ALA A 85 -3.31 -19.49 -12.33
C ALA A 85 -2.65 -20.60 -11.46
N GLY A 86 -3.17 -20.87 -10.26
CA GLY A 86 -2.62 -21.90 -9.36
C GLY A 86 -1.30 -21.55 -8.65
N LYS A 87 -0.82 -20.30 -8.71
CA LYS A 87 0.45 -19.89 -8.07
C LYS A 87 0.50 -20.16 -6.56
N SER A 88 -0.61 -19.92 -5.85
CA SER A 88 -0.73 -20.21 -4.42
C SER A 88 -0.73 -21.71 -4.16
N THR A 89 -1.40 -22.49 -5.02
CA THR A 89 -1.38 -23.96 -4.96
C THR A 89 0.03 -24.50 -5.11
N LEU A 90 0.78 -24.00 -6.11
CA LEU A 90 2.18 -24.40 -6.33
C LEU A 90 3.07 -24.04 -5.14
N LEU A 91 2.96 -22.82 -4.61
CA LEU A 91 3.76 -22.37 -3.47
C LEU A 91 3.49 -23.24 -2.23
N ASN A 92 2.22 -23.53 -1.93
CA ASN A 92 1.86 -24.36 -0.80
C ASN A 92 2.36 -25.80 -0.96
N ALA A 93 2.23 -26.38 -2.15
CA ALA A 93 2.71 -27.73 -2.43
C ALA A 93 4.24 -27.86 -2.24
N LEU A 94 5.02 -26.87 -2.67
CA LEU A 94 6.48 -26.84 -2.47
C LEU A 94 6.88 -26.74 -1.00
N VAL A 95 6.14 -25.94 -0.23
CA VAL A 95 6.38 -25.76 1.21
C VAL A 95 5.99 -27.03 1.98
N GLU A 96 4.84 -27.64 1.65
CA GLU A 96 4.39 -28.89 2.29
C GLU A 96 5.32 -30.07 2.00
N SER A 97 5.85 -30.19 0.77
CA SER A 97 6.84 -31.23 0.46
C SER A 97 8.10 -31.09 1.32
N GLU A 98 8.60 -29.86 1.49
CA GLU A 98 9.80 -29.58 2.29
C GLU A 98 9.61 -29.94 3.78
N TYR A 99 8.46 -29.57 4.38
CA TYR A 99 8.15 -29.94 5.75
C TYR A 99 8.01 -31.47 5.96
N SER A 100 7.40 -32.16 4.99
CA SER A 100 7.23 -33.62 5.08
C SER A 100 8.55 -34.39 4.97
N GLU A 101 9.52 -33.86 4.21
CA GLU A 101 10.86 -34.42 4.09
C GLU A 101 11.69 -34.16 5.37
N GLU A 102 11.63 -32.95 5.95
CA GLU A 102 12.29 -32.64 7.24
C GLU A 102 11.77 -33.50 8.42
N GLU A 103 10.48 -33.83 8.45
CA GLU A 103 9.92 -34.72 9.48
C GLU A 103 10.37 -36.17 9.33
N ALA A 104 10.68 -36.61 8.11
CA ALA A 104 11.16 -37.97 7.84
C ALA A 104 12.65 -38.13 8.19
N GLU A 105 13.47 -37.09 7.98
CA GLU A 105 14.88 -37.09 8.37
C GLU A 105 15.09 -36.99 9.89
N ASN A 106 14.28 -36.21 10.61
CA ASN A 106 14.39 -36.06 12.08
C ASN A 106 13.89 -37.27 12.89
N LYS A 107 13.29 -38.28 12.24
CA LYS A 107 12.80 -39.52 12.88
C LYS A 107 13.76 -40.72 12.71
N ASN A 108 14.88 -40.56 12.01
CA ASN A 108 15.96 -41.55 11.90
C ASN A 108 17.18 -41.16 12.74
#